data_AF-A0A9X3CSF1-F1
#
_entry.id   AF-A0A9X3CSF1-F1
#
_cell.length_a   1.000
_cell.length_b   1.000
_cell.length_c   1.000
_cell.angle_alpha   90.00
_cell.angle_beta   90.00
_cell.angle_gamma   90.00
#
_symmetry.space_group_name_H-M   'P 1'
#
loop_
_entity.id
_entity.type
_entity.pdbx_description
1 polymer ?
#
loop_
_entity_poly.entity_id
_entity_poly.type
_entity_poly.pdbx_seq_one_letter_code
_entity_poly.pdbx_strand_id
1 'polypeptide(L)'
;MRKTNKQQGFTLIELMIVVAVIGVLAAIAMPQYQKYVAKAEVSSVLATLTGAKTNVEAYTVENGLFPDESTDDQKPLALGVPVLPLGAITFTRTGATDGGIIEFTFYSTADKGVSALVSEKKFTLTRTAETGAWQCEAPEGELGIPSELLPKTCK
;
A
#
# COMPACT_ATOMS: atom_id res chain seq x y z
N MET A 1 -10.40 61.92 16.28
CA MET A 1 -9.19 61.69 15.45
C MET A 1 -9.19 60.24 14.97
N ARG A 2 -9.31 59.99 13.67
CA ARG A 2 -9.36 58.64 13.10
C ARG A 2 -7.92 58.22 12.78
N LYS A 3 -7.36 57.30 13.57
CA LYS A 3 -6.00 56.76 13.40
C LYS A 3 -5.98 55.88 12.15
N THR A 4 -5.54 56.41 11.01
CA THR A 4 -5.32 55.63 9.80
C THR A 4 -4.12 54.71 10.03
N ASN A 5 -4.38 53.40 10.19
CA ASN A 5 -3.31 52.40 10.20
C ASN A 5 -2.58 52.47 8.86
N LYS A 6 -1.29 52.82 8.87
CA LYS A 6 -0.42 52.72 7.68
C LYS A 6 -0.29 51.24 7.34
N GLN A 7 -0.87 50.84 6.22
CA GLN A 7 -0.76 49.49 5.69
C GLN A 7 0.70 49.30 5.21
N GLN A 8 1.50 48.59 6.02
CA GLN A 8 2.86 48.21 5.64
C GLN A 8 2.75 47.04 4.65
N GLY A 9 2.98 47.32 3.37
CA GLY A 9 3.04 46.28 2.34
C GLY A 9 4.37 45.52 2.40
N PHE A 10 4.35 44.27 1.94
CA PHE A 10 5.54 43.43 1.77
C PHE A 10 6.35 43.92 0.56
N THR A 11 7.67 43.98 0.65
CA THR A 11 8.51 44.38 -0.49
C THR A 11 8.67 43.23 -1.48
N LEU A 12 8.86 43.56 -2.77
CA LEU A 12 9.12 42.54 -3.80
C LEU A 12 10.40 41.74 -3.51
N ILE A 13 11.42 42.39 -2.92
CA ILE A 13 12.68 41.72 -2.57
C ILE A 13 12.49 40.74 -1.40
N GLU A 14 11.68 41.09 -0.39
CA GLU A 14 11.34 40.14 0.68
C GLU A 14 10.58 38.93 0.11
N LEU A 15 9.66 39.16 -0.84
CA LEU A 15 8.90 38.07 -1.45
C LEU A 15 9.81 37.14 -2.27
N MET A 16 10.76 37.69 -3.02
CA MET A 16 11.73 36.90 -3.80
C MET A 16 12.60 36.02 -2.91
N ILE A 17 13.10 36.54 -1.78
CA ILE A 17 13.90 35.76 -0.83
C ILE A 17 13.06 34.64 -0.21
N VAL A 18 11.82 34.91 0.18
CA VAL A 18 10.92 33.91 0.76
C VAL A 18 10.67 32.77 -0.24
N VAL A 19 10.38 33.09 -1.50
CA VAL A 19 10.18 32.07 -2.55
C VAL A 19 11.45 31.24 -2.77
N ALA A 20 12.63 31.86 -2.75
CA ALA A 20 13.90 31.16 -2.89
C ALA A 20 14.12 30.15 -1.76
N VAL A 21 13.88 30.54 -0.51
CA VAL A 21 14.02 29.64 0.65
C VAL A 21 13.00 28.50 0.60
N ILE A 22 11.73 28.79 0.29
CA ILE A 22 10.69 27.77 0.15
C ILE A 22 11.04 26.80 -0.98
N GLY A 23 11.61 27.28 -2.09
CA GLY A 23 12.03 26.44 -3.21
C GLY A 23 13.06 25.38 -2.79
N VAL A 24 14.07 25.76 -2.00
CA VAL A 24 15.09 24.81 -1.50
C VAL A 24 14.47 23.79 -0.53
N LEU A 25 13.63 24.24 0.40
CA LEU A 25 12.96 23.34 1.35
C LEU A 25 12.03 22.36 0.65
N ALA A 26 11.27 22.82 -0.36
CA ALA A 26 10.35 22.00 -1.12
C ALA A 26 11.07 20.89 -1.90
N ALA A 27 12.26 21.16 -2.45
CA ALA A 27 13.04 20.17 -3.19
C ALA A 27 13.42 18.95 -2.33
N ILE A 28 13.63 19.14 -1.02
CA ILE A 28 13.95 18.06 -0.08
C ILE A 28 12.67 17.44 0.51
N ALA A 29 11.69 18.28 0.86
CA ALA A 29 10.47 17.85 1.53
C ALA A 29 9.54 17.02 0.62
N MET A 30 9.42 17.38 -0.66
CA MET A 30 8.53 16.70 -1.60
C MET A 30 8.83 15.21 -1.79
N PRO A 31 10.07 14.78 -2.13
CA PRO A 31 10.36 13.35 -2.29
C PRO A 31 10.20 12.57 -0.97
N GLN A 32 10.52 13.19 0.16
CA GLN A 32 10.32 12.56 1.47
C GLN A 32 8.83 12.37 1.79
N TYR A 33 8.00 13.37 1.50
CA TYR A 33 6.56 13.29 1.68
C TYR A 33 5.94 12.19 0.79
N GLN A 34 6.35 12.10 -0.48
CA GLN A 34 5.89 11.02 -1.38
C GLN A 34 6.25 9.63 -0.85
N LYS A 35 7.47 9.44 -0.33
CA LYS A 35 7.86 8.18 0.33
C LYS A 35 7.03 7.89 1.58
N TYR A 36 6.68 8.90 2.37
CA TYR A 36 5.85 8.74 3.56
C TYR A 36 4.42 8.30 3.20
N VAL A 37 3.80 8.95 2.22
CA VAL A 37 2.47 8.57 1.72
C VAL A 37 2.48 7.13 1.17
N ALA A 38 3.47 6.79 0.34
CA ALA A 38 3.62 5.42 -0.17
C ALA A 38 3.73 4.38 0.95
N LYS A 39 4.54 4.65 2.00
CA LYS A 39 4.64 3.75 3.16
C LYS A 39 3.33 3.61 3.92
N ALA A 40 2.58 4.69 4.06
CA ALA A 40 1.28 4.68 4.73
C ALA A 40 0.27 3.84 3.94
N GLU A 41 0.21 4.00 2.62
CA GLU A 41 -0.61 3.19 1.73
C GLU A 41 -0.29 1.70 1.88
N VAL A 42 0.99 1.31 1.74
CA VAL A 42 1.44 -0.08 1.91
C VAL A 42 1.09 -0.64 3.30
N SER A 43 1.30 0.13 4.36
CA SER A 43 1.01 -0.31 5.73
C SER A 43 -0.50 -0.49 5.96
N SER A 44 -1.33 0.38 5.38
CA SER A 44 -2.80 0.30 5.50
C SER A 44 -3.36 -0.93 4.81
N VAL A 45 -2.84 -1.26 3.62
CA VAL A 45 -3.21 -2.46 2.89
C VAL A 45 -2.74 -3.70 3.64
N LEU A 46 -1.48 -3.73 4.10
CA LEU A 46 -0.96 -4.85 4.86
C LEU A 46 -1.78 -5.13 6.13
N ALA A 47 -2.24 -4.10 6.83
CA ALA A 47 -3.12 -4.26 7.99
C ALA A 47 -4.43 -4.97 7.61
N THR A 48 -5.02 -4.59 6.47
CA THR A 48 -6.23 -5.25 5.93
C THR A 48 -5.96 -6.69 5.56
N LEU A 49 -4.86 -6.97 4.85
CA LEU A 49 -4.47 -8.33 4.46
C LEU A 49 -4.13 -9.21 5.66
N THR A 50 -3.57 -8.63 6.72
CA THR A 50 -3.30 -9.37 7.96
C THR A 50 -4.60 -9.84 8.61
N GLY A 51 -5.68 -9.05 8.53
CA GLY A 51 -7.02 -9.50 8.93
C GLY A 51 -7.57 -10.58 8.00
N ALA A 52 -7.34 -10.46 6.69
CA ALA A 52 -7.75 -11.46 5.70
C ALA A 52 -7.13 -12.83 5.97
N LYS A 53 -5.89 -12.91 6.48
CA LYS A 53 -5.24 -14.18 6.86
C LYS A 53 -6.12 -15.03 7.75
N THR A 54 -6.76 -14.44 8.76
CA THR A 54 -7.59 -15.20 9.71
C THR A 54 -8.76 -15.88 9.03
N ASN A 55 -9.42 -15.19 8.10
CA ASN A 55 -10.56 -15.77 7.37
C ASN A 55 -10.09 -16.83 6.35
N VAL A 56 -8.95 -16.60 5.70
CA VAL A 56 -8.32 -17.56 4.80
C VAL A 56 -7.88 -18.83 5.56
N GLU A 57 -7.32 -18.69 6.76
CA GLU A 57 -7.01 -19.83 7.63
C GLU A 57 -8.25 -20.61 8.02
N ALA A 58 -9.33 -19.91 8.41
CA ALA A 58 -10.58 -20.57 8.76
C ALA A 58 -11.13 -21.40 7.58
N TYR A 59 -11.16 -20.81 6.38
CA TYR A 59 -11.55 -21.53 5.16
C TYR A 59 -10.66 -22.74 4.89
N THR A 60 -9.35 -22.56 5.04
CA THR A 60 -8.35 -23.60 4.75
C THR A 60 -8.46 -24.77 5.72
N VAL A 61 -8.74 -24.51 7.00
CA VAL A 61 -8.97 -25.55 8.02
C VAL A 61 -10.28 -26.31 7.77
N GLU A 62 -11.33 -25.62 7.34
CA GLU A 62 -12.64 -26.24 7.06
C GLU A 62 -12.62 -27.11 5.80
N ASN A 63 -11.95 -26.64 4.74
CA ASN A 63 -11.98 -27.27 3.42
C ASN A 63 -10.73 -28.11 3.11
N GLY A 64 -9.69 -28.02 3.94
CA GLY A 64 -8.39 -28.67 3.74
C GLY A 64 -7.57 -28.12 2.57
N LEU A 65 -8.01 -27.01 1.97
CA LEU A 65 -7.42 -26.41 0.77
C LEU A 65 -7.41 -24.89 0.88
N PHE A 66 -6.34 -24.27 0.38
CA PHE A 66 -6.29 -22.82 0.27
C PHE A 66 -7.30 -22.32 -0.79
N PRO A 67 -7.97 -21.16 -0.58
CA PRO A 67 -8.88 -20.59 -1.58
C PRO A 67 -8.12 -20.14 -2.82
N ASP A 68 -8.60 -20.49 -4.02
CA ASP A 68 -7.95 -20.15 -5.29
C ASP A 68 -8.85 -19.36 -6.24
N GLU A 69 -9.97 -18.83 -5.71
CA GLU A 69 -10.99 -18.09 -6.46
C GLU A 69 -11.64 -18.86 -7.61
N SER A 70 -11.48 -20.19 -7.66
CA SER A 70 -12.12 -21.02 -8.71
C SER A 70 -13.64 -21.04 -8.58
N THR A 71 -14.16 -20.75 -7.39
CA THR A 71 -15.59 -20.60 -7.09
C THR A 71 -15.88 -19.29 -6.35
N ASP A 72 -17.13 -18.83 -6.37
CA ASP A 72 -17.50 -17.53 -5.78
C ASP A 72 -17.30 -17.46 -4.26
N ASP A 73 -17.41 -18.59 -3.55
CA ASP A 73 -17.17 -18.71 -2.11
C ASP A 73 -15.69 -18.61 -1.71
N GLN A 74 -14.77 -18.77 -2.67
CA GLN A 74 -13.33 -18.66 -2.46
C GLN A 74 -12.78 -17.27 -2.73
N LYS A 75 -13.60 -16.35 -3.25
CA LYS A 75 -13.16 -15.00 -3.57
C LYS A 75 -12.92 -14.16 -2.31
N PRO A 76 -12.02 -13.16 -2.36
CA PRO A 76 -11.72 -12.29 -1.22
C PRO A 76 -12.96 -11.70 -0.56
N LEU A 77 -13.92 -11.23 -1.35
CA LEU A 77 -15.16 -10.65 -0.82
C LEU A 77 -16.03 -11.68 -0.07
N ALA A 78 -16.10 -12.92 -0.55
CA ALA A 78 -16.84 -13.99 0.11
C ALA A 78 -16.17 -14.42 1.42
N LEU A 79 -14.83 -14.34 1.48
CA LEU A 79 -14.05 -14.52 2.70
C LEU A 79 -13.95 -13.26 3.57
N GLY A 80 -14.86 -12.30 3.39
CA GLY A 80 -15.01 -11.13 4.25
C GLY A 80 -13.93 -10.07 4.11
N VAL A 81 -13.13 -10.11 3.05
CA VAL A 81 -12.12 -9.09 2.77
C VAL A 81 -12.79 -7.89 2.09
N PRO A 82 -12.66 -6.67 2.66
CA PRO A 82 -13.27 -5.49 2.07
C PRO A 82 -12.59 -5.10 0.75
N VAL A 83 -13.36 -4.51 -0.16
CA VAL A 83 -12.81 -3.91 -1.38
C VAL A 83 -11.96 -2.71 -1.00
N LEU A 84 -10.70 -2.69 -1.43
CA LEU A 84 -9.76 -1.61 -1.16
C LEU A 84 -9.74 -0.61 -2.32
N PRO A 85 -9.79 0.71 -2.04
CA PRO A 85 -9.72 1.72 -3.10
C PRO A 85 -8.32 1.84 -3.72
N LEU A 86 -7.30 1.29 -3.06
CA LEU A 86 -5.89 1.39 -3.45
C LEU A 86 -5.44 0.28 -4.41
N GLY A 87 -6.18 -0.82 -4.50
CA GLY A 87 -5.75 -1.98 -5.29
C GLY A 87 -6.66 -3.19 -5.17
N ALA A 88 -6.29 -4.23 -5.89
CA ALA A 88 -7.01 -5.50 -5.93
C ALA A 88 -6.25 -6.58 -5.14
N ILE A 89 -7.02 -7.52 -4.59
CA ILE A 89 -6.52 -8.70 -3.91
C ILE A 89 -6.83 -9.91 -4.77
N THR A 90 -5.87 -10.81 -4.90
CA THR A 90 -6.03 -12.11 -5.55
C THR A 90 -5.52 -13.23 -4.65
N PHE A 91 -6.25 -14.32 -4.60
CA PHE A 91 -5.84 -15.55 -3.94
C PHE A 91 -5.40 -16.57 -4.98
N THR A 92 -4.30 -17.26 -4.71
CA THR A 92 -3.77 -18.30 -5.59
C THR A 92 -3.29 -19.45 -4.74
N ARG A 93 -3.89 -20.63 -4.88
CA ARG A 93 -3.43 -21.85 -4.21
C ARG A 93 -2.17 -22.40 -4.88
N THR A 94 -1.28 -22.95 -4.07
CA THR A 94 -0.10 -23.68 -4.55
C THR A 94 -0.42 -25.17 -4.64
N GLY A 95 -0.79 -25.63 -5.84
CA GLY A 95 -1.14 -27.04 -6.09
C GLY A 95 -2.48 -27.45 -5.46
N ALA A 96 -2.58 -28.70 -5.00
CA ALA A 96 -3.74 -29.22 -4.25
C ALA A 96 -3.43 -29.30 -2.75
N THR A 97 -2.93 -28.19 -2.18
CA THR A 97 -2.50 -28.11 -0.79
C THR A 97 -3.25 -27.01 -0.03
N ASP A 98 -3.01 -26.94 1.27
CA ASP A 98 -3.42 -25.86 2.16
C ASP A 98 -2.48 -24.64 2.08
N GLY A 99 -1.44 -24.68 1.22
CA GLY A 99 -0.55 -23.56 0.95
C GLY A 99 -1.04 -22.68 -0.20
N GLY A 100 -0.69 -21.39 -0.15
CA GLY A 100 -1.10 -20.45 -1.17
C GLY A 100 -0.59 -19.04 -0.95
N ILE A 101 -0.99 -18.14 -1.84
CA ILE A 101 -0.51 -16.77 -1.92
C ILE A 101 -1.72 -15.85 -1.90
N ILE A 102 -1.65 -14.84 -1.04
CA ILE A 102 -2.48 -13.63 -1.11
C ILE A 102 -1.64 -12.55 -1.78
N GLU A 103 -1.98 -12.17 -2.99
CA GLU A 103 -1.31 -11.08 -3.71
C GLU A 103 -2.16 -9.81 -3.64
N PHE A 104 -1.51 -8.68 -3.38
CA PHE A 104 -2.13 -7.37 -3.53
C PHE A 104 -1.39 -6.57 -4.59
N THR A 105 -2.16 -6.05 -5.54
CA THR A 105 -1.65 -5.19 -6.61
C THR A 105 -2.27 -3.82 -6.50
N PHE A 106 -1.43 -2.79 -6.36
CA PHE A 106 -1.85 -1.41 -6.35
C PHE A 106 -2.41 -0.99 -7.72
N TYR A 107 -3.47 -0.18 -7.72
CA TYR A 107 -3.93 0.47 -8.92
C TYR A 107 -2.93 1.50 -9.43
N SER A 108 -3.12 1.96 -10.66
CA SER A 108 -2.27 3.00 -11.22
C SER A 108 -2.58 4.37 -10.59
N THR A 109 -1.57 5.25 -10.52
CA THR A 109 -1.76 6.64 -10.09
C THR A 109 -2.80 7.37 -10.95
N ALA A 110 -2.89 7.04 -12.24
CA ALA A 110 -3.82 7.67 -13.17
C ALA A 110 -5.29 7.28 -12.92
N ASP A 111 -5.56 6.04 -12.48
CA ASP A 111 -6.92 5.57 -12.24
C ASP A 111 -7.44 5.95 -10.85
N LYS A 112 -6.62 5.72 -9.80
CA LYS A 112 -7.08 5.81 -8.40
C LYS A 112 -6.26 6.76 -7.52
N GLY A 113 -5.32 7.50 -8.08
CA GLY A 113 -4.53 8.48 -7.33
C GLY A 113 -3.59 7.86 -6.29
N VAL A 114 -3.26 6.58 -6.44
CA VAL A 114 -2.26 5.88 -5.63
C VAL A 114 -0.89 6.55 -5.79
N SER A 115 -0.06 6.54 -4.75
CA SER A 115 1.30 7.11 -4.84
C SER A 115 2.08 6.55 -6.03
N ALA A 116 2.71 7.45 -6.79
CA ALA A 116 3.51 7.11 -7.97
C ALA A 116 4.64 6.12 -7.69
N LEU A 117 5.08 6.01 -6.43
CA LEU A 117 6.14 5.09 -6.01
C LEU A 117 5.66 3.64 -5.86
N VAL A 118 4.35 3.41 -5.74
CA VAL A 118 3.74 2.07 -5.58
C VAL A 118 2.72 1.74 -6.67
N SER A 119 2.47 2.67 -7.59
CA SER A 119 1.59 2.48 -8.76
C SER A 119 1.89 1.18 -9.50
N GLU A 120 0.88 0.32 -9.67
CA GLU A 120 0.97 -0.97 -10.39
C GLU A 120 1.96 -1.98 -9.80
N LYS A 121 2.52 -1.69 -8.62
CA LYS A 121 3.40 -2.60 -7.90
C LYS A 121 2.60 -3.51 -6.98
N LYS A 122 3.23 -4.59 -6.56
CA LYS A 122 2.59 -5.63 -5.75
C LYS A 122 3.48 -6.17 -4.65
N PHE A 123 2.82 -6.81 -3.69
CA PHE A 123 3.43 -7.62 -2.66
C PHE A 123 2.51 -8.79 -2.32
N THR A 124 3.09 -9.81 -1.70
CA THR A 124 2.47 -11.12 -1.51
C THR A 124 2.58 -11.56 -0.06
N LEU A 125 1.59 -12.30 0.41
CA LEU A 125 1.61 -13.03 1.66
C LEU A 125 1.46 -14.50 1.33
N THR A 126 2.53 -15.25 1.55
CA THR A 126 2.61 -16.67 1.24
C THR A 126 2.39 -17.47 2.51
N ARG A 127 1.46 -18.43 2.44
CA ARG A 127 1.24 -19.45 3.47
C ARG A 127 1.94 -20.75 3.04
N THR A 128 2.84 -21.24 3.87
CA THR A 128 3.54 -22.50 3.64
C THR A 128 2.68 -23.68 4.12
N ALA A 129 2.36 -24.60 3.22
CA ALA A 129 1.50 -25.76 3.48
C ALA A 129 1.96 -26.59 4.69
N GLU A 130 3.25 -26.92 4.77
CA GLU A 130 3.74 -27.85 5.79
C GLU A 130 3.75 -27.26 7.21
N THR A 131 3.76 -25.94 7.34
CA THR A 131 3.96 -25.26 8.63
C THR A 131 2.83 -24.31 9.01
N GLY A 132 1.95 -23.93 8.07
CA GLY A 132 1.01 -22.84 8.24
C GLY A 132 1.67 -21.47 8.46
N ALA A 133 2.99 -21.37 8.25
CA ALA A 133 3.72 -20.14 8.45
C ALA A 133 3.38 -19.12 7.35
N TRP A 134 3.24 -17.85 7.76
CA TRP A 134 3.01 -16.74 6.84
C TRP A 134 4.27 -15.92 6.65
N GLN A 135 4.65 -15.72 5.39
CA GLN A 135 5.73 -14.85 4.99
C GLN A 135 5.21 -13.76 4.07
N CYS A 136 5.72 -12.54 4.21
CA CYS A 136 5.31 -11.41 3.39
C CYS A 136 6.50 -10.89 2.60
N GLU A 137 6.37 -10.85 1.28
CA GLU A 137 7.46 -10.52 0.37
C GLU A 137 6.94 -9.74 -0.84
N ALA A 138 7.77 -8.85 -1.37
CA ALA A 138 7.53 -8.28 -2.70
C ALA A 138 8.27 -9.13 -3.74
N PRO A 139 7.65 -9.39 -4.91
CA PRO A 139 8.34 -10.09 -5.99
C PRO A 139 9.54 -9.30 -6.48
N GLU A 140 10.54 -10.00 -6.99
CA GLU A 140 11.72 -9.38 -7.57
C GLU A 140 11.39 -8.65 -8.90
N GLY A 141 12.10 -7.55 -9.17
CA GLY A 141 11.97 -6.78 -10.41
C GLY A 141 11.01 -5.59 -10.34
N GLU A 142 10.63 -5.07 -11.51
CA GLU A 142 9.91 -3.80 -11.65
C GLU A 142 8.50 -3.79 -11.01
N LEU A 143 7.87 -4.96 -10.91
CA LEU A 143 6.55 -5.12 -10.29
C LEU A 143 6.61 -5.17 -8.76
N GLY A 144 7.79 -5.39 -8.19
CA GLY A 144 8.01 -5.39 -6.75
C GLY A 144 7.94 -4.00 -6.16
N ILE A 145 7.31 -3.89 -4.99
CA ILE A 145 7.46 -2.70 -4.15
C ILE A 145 8.91 -2.63 -3.65
N PRO A 146 9.60 -1.48 -3.83
CA PRO A 146 10.95 -1.31 -3.30
C PRO A 146 11.00 -1.61 -1.81
N SER A 147 12.01 -2.37 -1.38
CA SER A 147 12.16 -2.78 0.03
C SER A 147 12.14 -1.59 0.99
N GLU A 148 12.65 -0.41 0.61
CA GLU A 148 12.58 0.80 1.43
C GLU A 148 11.16 1.17 1.89
N LEU A 149 10.14 0.86 1.08
CA LEU A 149 8.73 1.20 1.30
C LEU A 149 7.96 0.09 2.03
N LEU A 150 8.49 -1.12 2.08
CA LEU A 150 7.87 -2.23 2.81
C LEU A 150 8.04 -2.08 4.33
N PRO A 151 7.01 -2.41 5.13
CA PRO A 151 7.11 -2.58 6.57
C PRO A 151 8.16 -3.64 6.93
N LYS A 152 8.75 -3.54 8.12
CA LYS A 152 9.77 -4.51 8.58
C LYS A 152 9.29 -5.96 8.66
N THR A 153 7.98 -6.16 8.77
CA THR A 153 7.33 -7.47 8.79
C THR A 153 7.15 -8.08 7.40
N CYS A 154 7.47 -7.34 6.34
CA CYS A 154 7.37 -7.73 4.92
C CYS A 154 8.71 -7.52 4.20
N LYS A 155 9.81 -7.83 4.88
CA LYS A 155 11.18 -7.64 4.41
C LYS A 155 12.00 -8.88 4.64
#